data_AF-A0ABD3Q4E8-F1
#
_entry.id   AF-A0ABD3Q4E8-F1
#
_cell.length_a   1.000
_cell.length_b   1.000
_cell.length_c   1.000
_cell.angle_alpha   90.00
_cell.angle_beta   90.00
_cell.angle_gamma   90.00
#
_symmetry.space_group_name_H-M   'P 1'
#
loop_
_entity.id
_entity.type
_entity.pdbx_description
1 polymer ?
#
loop_
_entity_poly.entity_id
_entity_poly.type
_entity_poly.pdbx_seq_one_letter_code
_entity_poly.pdbx_strand_id
1 'polypeptide(L)'
;MASRAQRIAAVAREIFGTLPNRNARSGAQILKKPLTAHYHERWYMEPIEPAARATSPQYTSELQERRTAKLQKLRQRGKGPPKKGSGKRSK
;
A
#
# COMPACT_ATOMS: atom_id res chain seq x y z
N MET A 1 44.69 -11.75 -29.14
CA MET A 1 44.87 -12.33 -27.78
C MET A 1 44.37 -11.31 -26.75
N ALA A 2 43.47 -11.70 -25.84
CA ALA A 2 43.04 -10.79 -24.77
C ALA A 2 44.20 -10.49 -23.81
N SER A 3 44.30 -9.23 -23.35
CA SER A 3 45.36 -8.79 -22.43
C SER A 3 45.23 -9.47 -21.05
N ARG A 4 46.31 -9.50 -20.27
CA ARG A 4 46.29 -10.04 -18.89
C ARG A 4 45.20 -9.37 -18.05
N ALA A 5 45.06 -8.05 -18.15
CA ALA A 5 44.01 -7.29 -17.46
C ALA A 5 42.61 -7.71 -17.90
N GLN A 6 42.38 -7.94 -19.20
CA GLN A 6 41.09 -8.42 -19.71
C GLN A 6 40.74 -9.83 -19.21
N ARG A 7 41.74 -10.72 -19.08
CA ARG A 7 41.55 -12.07 -18.52
C ARG A 7 41.19 -12.03 -17.04
N ILE A 8 41.90 -11.21 -16.25
CA ILE A 8 41.59 -11.01 -14.82
C ILE A 8 40.16 -10.45 -14.67
N ALA A 9 39.78 -9.46 -15.47
CA ALA A 9 38.44 -8.89 -15.44
C ALA A 9 37.36 -9.91 -15.87
N ALA A 10 37.66 -10.84 -16.77
CA ALA A 10 36.74 -11.91 -17.15
C ALA A 10 36.50 -12.89 -15.99
N VAL A 11 37.58 -13.35 -15.34
CA VAL A 11 37.50 -14.24 -14.16
C VAL A 11 36.78 -13.54 -13.00
N ALA A 12 37.03 -12.25 -12.77
CA ALA A 12 36.33 -11.48 -11.73
C ALA A 12 34.81 -11.38 -12.00
N ARG A 13 34.40 -11.25 -13.27
CA ARG A 13 32.97 -11.25 -13.64
C ARG A 13 32.30 -12.59 -13.37
N GLU A 14 33.01 -13.68 -13.64
CA GLU A 14 32.55 -15.04 -13.36
C GLU A 14 32.39 -15.28 -11.85
N ILE A 15 33.38 -14.87 -11.04
CA ILE A 15 33.35 -15.04 -9.58
C ILE A 15 32.25 -14.18 -8.93
N PHE A 16 32.14 -12.90 -9.31
CA PHE A 16 31.28 -11.94 -8.63
C PHE A 16 29.94 -11.65 -9.33
N GLY A 17 29.64 -12.35 -10.44
CA GLY A 17 28.42 -12.12 -11.22
C GLY A 17 28.30 -10.71 -11.79
N THR A 18 29.42 -10.05 -12.07
CA THR A 18 29.41 -8.67 -12.59
C THR A 18 29.29 -8.64 -14.12
N LEU A 19 28.54 -7.66 -14.64
CA LEU A 19 28.33 -7.50 -16.09
C LEU A 19 29.51 -6.77 -16.76
N PRO A 20 29.90 -7.14 -17.99
CA PRO A 20 30.90 -6.40 -18.75
C PRO A 20 30.37 -5.03 -19.19
N ASN A 21 31.20 -3.98 -19.06
CA ASN A 21 30.88 -2.67 -19.60
C ASN A 21 31.04 -2.67 -21.13
N ARG A 22 29.93 -2.50 -21.86
CA ARG A 22 29.89 -2.44 -23.33
C ARG A 22 29.78 -1.01 -23.88
N ASN A 23 29.93 0.02 -23.03
CA ASN A 23 29.72 1.44 -23.36
C ASN A 23 28.36 1.71 -24.05
N ALA A 24 27.37 0.88 -23.75
CA ALA A 24 26.02 0.94 -24.31
C ALA A 24 25.00 0.84 -23.17
N ARG A 25 23.82 1.42 -23.37
CA ARG A 25 22.73 1.38 -22.38
C ARG A 25 22.14 -0.04 -22.32
N SER A 26 22.48 -0.78 -21.28
CA SER A 26 22.03 -2.17 -21.08
C SER A 26 20.85 -2.32 -20.12
N GLY A 27 20.35 -1.24 -19.52
CA GLY A 27 19.29 -1.29 -18.51
C GLY A 27 19.72 -1.85 -17.14
N ALA A 28 20.99 -2.26 -16.98
CA ALA A 28 21.49 -2.82 -15.73
C ALA A 28 21.31 -1.89 -14.52
N GLN A 29 21.30 -0.57 -14.72
CA GLN A 29 21.01 0.40 -13.66
C GLN A 29 19.57 0.29 -13.15
N ILE A 30 18.60 -0.03 -14.01
CA ILE A 30 17.20 -0.22 -13.62
C ILE A 30 17.09 -1.50 -12.78
N LEU A 31 17.72 -2.59 -13.24
CA LEU A 31 17.72 -3.87 -12.51
C LEU A 31 18.40 -3.78 -11.14
N LYS A 32 19.40 -2.91 -11.00
CA LYS A 32 20.09 -2.65 -9.72
C LYS A 32 19.24 -1.85 -8.73
N LYS A 33 18.21 -1.13 -9.18
CA LYS A 33 17.37 -0.36 -8.27
C LYS A 33 16.54 -1.34 -7.43
N PRO A 34 16.58 -1.25 -6.09
CA PRO A 34 15.70 -2.05 -5.26
C PRO A 34 14.25 -1.63 -5.54
N LEU A 35 13.35 -2.61 -5.53
CA LEU A 35 11.92 -2.32 -5.57
C LEU A 35 11.52 -1.66 -4.26
N THR A 36 10.87 -0.50 -4.32
CA THR A 36 10.44 0.28 -3.16
C THR A 36 8.94 0.17 -2.88
N ALA A 37 8.22 -0.69 -3.62
CA ALA A 37 6.77 -0.82 -3.56
C ALA A 37 6.25 -1.04 -2.13
N HIS A 38 6.90 -1.91 -1.36
CA HIS A 38 6.52 -2.20 0.02
C HIS A 38 6.67 -0.99 0.95
N TYR A 39 7.63 -0.09 0.70
CA TYR A 39 7.75 1.15 1.46
C TYR A 39 6.60 2.12 1.15
N HIS A 40 6.18 2.16 -0.11
CA HIS A 40 5.06 2.99 -0.54
C HIS A 40 3.72 2.46 -0.02
N GLU A 41 3.50 1.14 -0.07
CA GLU A 41 2.30 0.50 0.47
C GLU A 41 2.15 0.71 1.97
N ARG A 42 3.26 0.66 2.72
CA ARG A 42 3.28 0.88 4.17
C ARG A 42 3.28 2.36 4.58
N TRP A 43 3.08 3.29 3.65
CA TRP A 43 3.07 4.71 3.99
C TRP A 43 1.90 5.07 4.91
N TYR A 44 0.72 4.50 4.66
CA TYR A 44 -0.44 4.64 5.54
C TYR A 44 -0.62 3.35 6.33
N MET A 45 -0.67 3.46 7.66
CA MET A 45 -0.99 2.32 8.51
C MET A 45 -2.46 1.96 8.34
N GLU A 46 -2.73 0.69 8.04
CA GLU A 46 -4.10 0.17 8.01
C GLU A 46 -4.71 0.26 9.42
N PRO A 47 -5.96 0.75 9.55
CA PRO A 47 -6.63 0.78 10.85
C PRO A 47 -6.86 -0.64 11.36
N ILE A 48 -6.83 -0.82 12.69
CA ILE A 48 -7.04 -2.14 13.31
C ILE A 48 -8.49 -2.63 13.20
N GLU A 49 -9.46 -1.72 13.04
CA GLU A 49 -10.89 -2.03 13.15
C GLU A 49 -11.40 -3.10 12.16
N PRO A 50 -10.98 -3.15 10.87
CA PRO A 50 -11.39 -4.23 9.97
C PRO A 50 -10.86 -5.60 10.41
N ALA A 51 -9.59 -5.66 10.85
CA ALA A 51 -9.00 -6.89 11.34
C ALA A 51 -9.66 -7.35 12.66
N ALA A 52 -9.92 -6.42 13.58
CA ALA A 52 -10.61 -6.72 14.84
C ALA A 52 -12.04 -7.25 14.60
N ARG A 53 -12.77 -6.70 13.62
CA ARG A 53 -14.12 -7.16 13.24
C ARG A 53 -14.12 -8.51 12.54
N ALA A 54 -13.06 -8.84 11.79
CA ALA A 54 -12.92 -10.16 11.18
C ALA A 54 -12.74 -11.25 12.24
N THR A 55 -11.98 -10.98 13.31
CA THR A 55 -11.74 -11.92 14.41
C THR A 55 -12.88 -11.96 15.42
N SER A 56 -13.46 -10.80 15.75
CA SER A 56 -14.57 -10.65 16.69
C SER A 56 -15.69 -9.83 16.05
N PRO A 57 -16.75 -10.48 15.53
CA PRO A 57 -17.86 -9.79 14.87
C PRO A 57 -18.58 -8.77 15.76
N GLN A 58 -18.49 -8.92 17.08
CA GLN A 58 -19.06 -8.02 18.09
C GLN A 58 -18.15 -6.83 18.42
N TYR A 59 -16.94 -6.77 17.86
CA TYR A 59 -16.04 -5.64 18.09
C TYR A 59 -16.68 -4.34 17.59
N THR A 60 -16.75 -3.35 18.48
CA THR A 60 -17.15 -2.00 18.15
C THR A 60 -16.17 -1.02 18.81
N SER A 61 -15.85 0.08 18.13
CA SER A 61 -15.04 1.14 18.72
C SER A 61 -15.93 2.17 19.41
N GLU A 62 -15.40 2.81 20.45
CA GLU A 62 -16.11 3.86 21.19
C GLU A 62 -16.66 4.97 20.27
N LEU A 63 -15.91 5.31 19.21
CA LEU A 63 -16.36 6.27 18.20
C LEU A 63 -17.61 5.78 17.45
N GLN A 64 -17.66 4.50 17.11
CA GLN A 64 -18.83 3.89 16.46
C GLN A 64 -20.03 3.87 17.41
N GLU A 65 -19.85 3.50 18.68
CA GLU A 65 -20.91 3.52 19.70
C GLU A 65 -21.48 4.92 19.91
N ARG A 66 -20.62 5.93 20.03
CA ARG A 66 -21.04 7.33 20.14
C ARG A 66 -21.84 7.78 18.90
N ARG A 67 -21.42 7.35 17.71
CA ARG A 67 -22.12 7.64 16.44
C ARG A 67 -23.50 6.98 16.40
N THR A 68 -23.62 5.70 16.78
CA THR A 68 -24.91 4.99 16.78
C THR A 68 -25.87 5.58 17.81
N ALA A 69 -25.40 5.87 19.03
CA ALA A 69 -26.21 6.50 20.07
C ALA A 69 -26.71 7.90 19.65
N LYS A 70 -25.85 8.72 19.03
CA LYS A 70 -26.26 10.02 18.47
C LYS A 70 -27.32 9.87 17.38
N LEU A 71 -27.12 8.92 16.47
CA LEU A 71 -28.05 8.67 15.37
C LEU A 71 -29.43 8.23 15.88
N GLN A 72 -29.47 7.36 16.88
CA GLN A 72 -30.72 6.91 17.52
C GLN A 72 -31.49 8.10 18.11
N LYS A 73 -30.83 8.95 18.90
CA LYS A 73 -31.45 10.16 19.48
C LYS A 73 -31.99 11.11 18.40
N LEU A 74 -31.27 11.29 17.29
CA LEU A 74 -31.73 12.13 16.18
C LEU A 74 -32.96 11.56 15.48
N ARG A 75 -32.99 10.25 15.24
CA ARG A 75 -34.14 9.56 14.64
C ARG A 75 -35.38 9.65 15.53
N GLN A 76 -35.23 9.46 16.83
CA GLN A 76 -36.33 9.63 17.80
C GLN A 76 -36.94 11.04 17.76
N ARG A 77 -36.12 12.07 17.50
CA ARG A 77 -36.56 13.46 17.37
C ARG A 77 -37.13 13.83 15.99
N GLY A 78 -37.19 12.88 15.05
CA GLY A 78 -37.54 13.16 13.65
C GLY A 78 -36.49 13.97 12.87
N LYS A 79 -35.29 14.16 13.44
CA LYS A 79 -34.17 14.91 12.84
C LYS A 79 -33.08 13.98 12.27
N GLY A 80 -33.42 12.72 12.05
CA GLY A 80 -32.54 11.75 11.41
C GLY A 80 -32.33 12.10 9.93
N PRO A 81 -31.24 11.63 9.31
CA PRO A 81 -31.07 11.78 7.87
C PRO A 81 -32.24 11.10 7.14
N PRO A 82 -32.83 11.74 6.11
CA PRO A 82 -33.93 11.15 5.34
C PRO A 82 -33.45 9.93 4.55
N LYS A 83 -34.39 9.13 4.05
CA LYS A 83 -34.07 8.04 3.12
C LYS A 83 -33.36 8.62 1.90
N LYS A 84 -32.32 7.94 1.42
CA LYS A 84 -31.60 8.36 0.20
C LYS A 84 -32.62 8.58 -0.93
N GLY A 85 -32.63 9.79 -1.50
CA GLY A 85 -33.58 10.20 -2.55
C GLY A 85 -34.86 10.90 -2.07
N SER A 86 -35.26 10.78 -0.80
CA SER A 86 -36.48 11.39 -0.25
C SER A 86 -36.28 12.81 0.30
N GLY A 87 -35.28 13.52 -0.23
CA GLY A 87 -34.84 14.83 0.26
C GLY A 87 -35.41 15.96 -0.60
N LYS A 88 -34.60 17.00 -0.81
CA LYS A 88 -34.97 18.23 -1.53
C LYS A 88 -35.65 18.01 -2.90
N ARG A 89 -35.37 16.91 -3.58
CA ARG A 89 -35.88 16.59 -4.93
C ARG A 89 -36.98 15.53 -4.95
N SER A 90 -37.46 15.03 -3.81
CA SER A 90 -38.63 14.17 -3.80
C SER A 90 -39.89 15.04 -3.95
N LYS A 91 -40.23 15.34 -5.19
CA LYS A 91 -41.59 15.62 -5.62
C LYS A 91 -42.15 14.35 -6.22
#